data_AF-A0A444IW71-F1
#
_entry.id   AF-A0A444IW71-F1
#
_cell.length_a   1.000
_cell.length_b   1.000
_cell.length_c   1.000
_cell.angle_alpha   90.00
_cell.angle_beta   90.00
_cell.angle_gamma   90.00
#
_symmetry.space_group_name_H-M   'P 1'
#
loop_
_entity.id
_entity.type
_entity.pdbx_description
1 polymer ?
#
loop_
_entity_poly.entity_id
_entity_poly.type
_entity_poly.pdbx_seq_one_letter_code
_entity_poly.pdbx_strand_id
1 'polypeptide(L)' 'MYTMSEKQTKQPYNRPVTDEAILKVTKEIVVKFIEIGRVTPGNFEEHYERVFNAVRKSAKELCHDNPA' A
#
# COMPACT_ATOMS: atom_id res chain seq x y z
N MET A 1 23.16 42.64 -7.41
CA MET A 1 23.66 41.28 -7.15
C MET A 1 22.60 40.54 -6.36
N TYR A 2 21.72 39.78 -7.03
CA TYR A 2 20.70 38.96 -6.35
C TYR A 2 21.21 37.54 -6.21
N THR A 3 21.31 37.04 -4.97
CA THR A 3 21.53 35.63 -4.67
C THR A 3 20.18 34.91 -4.68
N MET A 4 19.91 34.18 -5.76
CA MET A 4 18.81 33.22 -5.84
C MET A 4 19.25 31.93 -5.16
N SER A 5 18.69 31.67 -3.98
CA SER A 5 18.78 30.37 -3.29
C SER A 5 17.94 29.35 -4.04
N GLU A 6 18.57 28.29 -4.54
CA GLU A 6 17.93 27.15 -5.18
C GLU A 6 16.93 26.49 -4.22
N LYS A 7 15.63 26.62 -4.49
CA LYS A 7 14.60 25.81 -3.82
C LYS A 7 14.56 24.45 -4.48
N GLN A 8 15.17 23.46 -3.84
CA GLN A 8 15.06 22.05 -4.22
C GLN A 8 13.62 21.59 -3.98
N THR A 9 12.80 21.58 -5.03
CA THR A 9 11.45 21.01 -5.01
C THR A 9 11.58 19.48 -5.00
N LYS A 10 11.47 18.88 -3.80
CA LYS A 10 11.25 17.44 -3.66
C LYS A 10 9.90 17.12 -4.33
N GLN A 11 9.93 16.59 -5.55
CA GLN A 11 8.71 16.11 -6.18
C GLN A 11 8.10 15.01 -5.31
N PRO A 12 6.80 15.08 -4.98
CA PRO A 12 6.14 13.96 -4.31
C PRO A 12 6.28 12.75 -5.24
N TYR A 13 6.66 11.62 -4.67
CA TYR A 13 6.83 10.36 -5.38
C TYR A 13 5.45 9.85 -5.82
N ASN A 14 4.82 10.51 -6.78
CA ASN A 14 3.50 10.16 -7.31
C ASN A 14 3.64 9.03 -8.32
N ARG A 15 4.10 7.87 -7.85
CA ARG A 15 4.03 6.64 -8.63
C ARG A 15 2.68 6.00 -8.32
N PRO A 16 1.81 5.78 -9.31
CA PRO A 16 0.53 5.13 -9.07
C PRO A 16 0.77 3.74 -8.49
N VAL A 17 0.06 3.40 -7.42
CA VAL A 17 0.09 2.05 -6.85
C VAL A 17 -0.58 1.11 -7.85
N THR A 18 0.17 0.10 -8.31
CA THR A 18 -0.33 -0.88 -9.28
C THR A 18 -1.13 -1.98 -8.58
N ASP A 19 -2.05 -2.62 -9.30
CA ASP A 19 -2.75 -3.81 -8.81
C ASP A 19 -1.78 -4.92 -8.41
N GLU A 20 -0.68 -5.07 -9.15
CA GLU A 20 0.39 -6.00 -8.83
C GLU A 20 1.04 -5.70 -7.47
N ALA A 21 1.26 -4.42 -7.14
CA ALA A 21 1.79 -4.03 -5.83
C ALA A 21 0.81 -4.40 -4.70
N ILE A 22 -0.49 -4.18 -4.91
CA ILE A 22 -1.54 -4.56 -3.96
C ILE A 22 -1.54 -6.08 -3.73
N LEU A 23 -1.48 -6.88 -4.81
CA LEU A 23 -1.45 -8.34 -4.74
C LEU A 23 -0.20 -8.86 -4.04
N LYS A 24 0.98 -8.31 -4.34
CA LYS A 24 2.25 -8.68 -3.69
C LYS A 24 2.21 -8.41 -2.18
N VAL A 25 1.80 -7.21 -1.78
CA VAL A 25 1.70 -6.85 -0.36
C VAL A 25 0.68 -7.72 0.36
N THR A 26 -0.48 -7.96 -0.25
CA THR A 26 -1.51 -8.87 0.28
C THR A 26 -0.95 -10.26 0.51
N LYS A 27 -0.24 -10.82 -0.48
CA LYS A 27 0.40 -12.14 -0.39
C LYS A 27 1.41 -12.21 0.77
N GLU A 28 2.29 -11.21 0.91
CA GLU A 28 3.29 -11.21 1.98
C GLU A 28 2.66 -11.19 3.39
N ILE A 29 1.61 -10.38 3.60
CA ILE A 29 0.90 -10.31 4.88
C ILE A 29 0.20 -11.64 5.20
N VAL A 30 -0.51 -12.22 4.24
CA VAL A 30 -1.24 -13.48 4.45
C VAL A 30 -0.28 -14.64 4.69
N VAL A 31 0.82 -14.73 3.93
CA VAL A 31 1.88 -15.73 4.16
C VAL A 31 2.47 -15.58 5.56
N LYS A 32 2.74 -14.34 6.01
CA LYS A 32 3.22 -14.10 7.37
C LYS A 32 2.22 -14.63 8.41
N PHE A 33 0.92 -14.41 8.23
CA PHE A 33 -0.10 -14.93 9.13
C PHE A 33 -0.18 -16.45 9.15
N ILE A 34 0.08 -17.13 8.04
CA ILE A 34 0.18 -18.60 7.99
C ILE A 34 1.42 -19.06 8.77
N GLU A 35 2.57 -18.43 8.55
CA GLU A 35 3.83 -18.76 9.24
C GLU A 35 3.73 -18.66 10.77
N ILE A 36 2.97 -17.67 11.28
CA ILE A 36 2.75 -17.49 12.72
C ILE A 36 1.50 -18.23 13.26
N GLY A 37 0.85 -19.05 12.43
CA GLY A 37 -0.30 -19.87 12.83
C GLY A 37 -1.61 -19.12 13.09
N ARG A 38 -1.78 -17.92 12.50
CA ARG A 38 -3.01 -17.11 12.59
C ARG A 38 -3.99 -17.37 11.46
N VAL A 39 -3.50 -17.84 10.31
CA VAL A 39 -4.30 -18.27 9.16
C VAL A 39 -4.05 -19.74 8.89
N THR A 40 -5.12 -20.46 8.56
CA THR A 40 -5.14 -21.88 8.24
C THR A 40 -5.80 -22.09 6.88
N PRO A 41 -5.66 -23.25 6.24
CA PRO A 41 -6.36 -23.52 4.98
C PRO A 41 -7.88 -23.34 5.08
N GLY A 42 -8.50 -23.67 6.22
CA GLY A 42 -9.96 -23.60 6.41
C GLY A 42 -10.53 -22.19 6.55
N ASN A 43 -9.69 -21.18 6.85
CA ASN A 43 -10.12 -19.78 6.96
C ASN A 43 -9.34 -18.84 6.02
N PHE A 44 -8.56 -19.40 5.10
CA PHE A 44 -7.68 -18.64 4.21
C PHE A 44 -8.42 -17.57 3.40
N GLU A 45 -9.54 -17.94 2.78
CA GLU A 45 -10.31 -17.06 1.88
C GLU A 45 -10.78 -15.79 2.60
N GLU A 46 -11.45 -15.94 3.74
CA GLU A 46 -11.93 -14.83 4.57
C GLU A 46 -10.79 -13.89 4.99
N HIS A 47 -9.65 -14.45 5.41
CA HIS A 47 -8.50 -13.65 5.83
C HIS A 47 -7.81 -12.95 4.64
N TYR A 48 -7.70 -13.63 3.49
CA TYR A 48 -7.15 -13.04 2.28
C TYR A 48 -7.97 -11.85 1.81
N GLU A 49 -9.31 -12.00 1.74
CA GLU A 49 -10.20 -10.90 1.35
C GLU A 49 -10.11 -9.70 2.29
N ARG A 50 -10.04 -9.93 3.60
CA ARG A 50 -9.87 -8.86 4.60
C ARG A 50 -8.59 -8.07 4.39
N VAL A 51 -7.46 -8.77 4.23
CA VAL A 51 -6.16 -8.15 4.00
C VAL A 51 -6.15 -7.41 2.67
N PHE A 52 -6.62 -8.04 1.60
CA PHE A 52 -6.68 -7.43 0.26
C PHE A 52 -7.49 -6.13 0.28
N ASN A 53 -8.67 -6.16 0.90
CA ASN A 53 -9.52 -4.98 1.01
C ASN A 53 -8.87 -3.86 1.81
N ALA A 54 -8.17 -4.19 2.91
CA ALA A 54 -7.43 -3.21 3.70
C ALA A 54 -6.32 -2.54 2.87
N VAL A 55 -5.46 -3.34 2.22
CA VAL A 55 -4.35 -2.83 1.40
C VAL A 55 -4.88 -2.00 0.23
N ARG A 56 -5.90 -2.48 -0.48
CA ARG A 56 -6.51 -1.77 -1.61
C ARG A 56 -7.12 -0.44 -1.17
N LYS A 57 -7.77 -0.39 -0.01
CA LYS A 57 -8.35 0.86 0.52
C LYS A 57 -7.26 1.87 0.83
N SER A 58 -6.21 1.45 1.55
CA SER A 58 -5.07 2.33 1.85
C SER A 58 -4.35 2.82 0.59
N ALA A 59 -4.18 1.95 -0.42
CA ALA A 59 -3.61 2.33 -1.71
C ALA A 59 -4.45 3.39 -2.43
N LYS A 60 -5.79 3.28 -2.39
CA LYS A 60 -6.69 4.27 -2.98
C LYS A 60 -6.68 5.61 -2.23
N GLU A 61 -6.60 5.58 -0.91
CA GLU A 61 -6.50 6.79 -0.07
C GLU A 61 -5.19 7.55 -0.33
N LEU A 62 -4.10 6.84 -0.63
CA LEU A 62 -2.83 7.46 -1.05
C LEU A 62 -2.88 8.06 -2.46
N CYS A 63 -3.76 7.56 -3.34
CA CYS A 63 -3.96 8.09 -4.68
C CYS A 63 -5.01 9.23 -4.75
N HIS A 64 -5.84 9.39 -3.72
CA HIS A 64 -6.72 10.54 -3.56
C HIS A 64 -5.99 11.57 -2.67
N ASP A 65 -5.16 12.40 -3.31
CA ASP A 65 -4.69 13.63 -2.69
C ASP A 65 -5.91 14.41 -2.18
N ASN A 66 -5.99 14.54 -0.86
CA ASN A 66 -6.99 15.31 -0.15
C ASN A 66 -6.99 16.77 -0.65
N PRO A 67 -8.07 17.29 -1.28
CA PRO A 67 -8.22 18.72 -1.47
C PRO A 67 -8.78 19.30 -0.16
N ALA A 68 -7.90 19.50 0.83
CA ALA A 68 -8.18 20.44 1.92
C ALA A 68 -7.57 21.80 1.58
#